data_AF-A0A8J8JZ85-F1
#
_entry.id   AF-A0A8J8JZ85-F1
#
_cell.length_a   1.000
_cell.length_b   1.000
_cell.length_c   1.000
_cell.angle_alpha   90.00
_cell.angle_beta   90.00
_cell.angle_gamma   90.00
#
_symmetry.space_group_name_H-M   'P 1'
#
loop_
_entity.id
_entity.type
_entity.pdbx_description
1 polymer ?
#
loop_
_entity_poly.entity_id
_entity_poly.type
_entity_poly.pdbx_seq_one_letter_code
_entity_poly.pdbx_strand_id
1 'polypeptide(L)'
;ELCDGLDNDCDGEIDEDFPLVTYYFDVDGDGYGNINSPIQARCFQPQNTVTNSLDCDDQNAAVHPSAPELCDGLDNDCDGEIDEDFPLITYYFDVDGDG
;
A
#
# COMPACT_ATOMS: atom_id res chain seq x y z
N GLU A 1 28.10 9.77 12.96
CA GLU A 1 28.15 9.14 11.61
C GLU A 1 27.87 10.01 10.38
N LEU A 2 28.42 9.58 9.24
CA LEU A 2 28.09 10.02 7.88
C LEU A 2 27.48 8.85 7.13
N CYS A 3 26.49 9.08 6.29
CA CYS A 3 25.83 8.08 5.43
C CYS A 3 26.73 7.57 4.29
N ASP A 4 27.87 6.94 4.61
CA ASP A 4 28.83 6.45 3.63
C ASP A 4 29.18 4.97 3.77
N GLY A 5 28.48 4.24 4.65
CA GLY A 5 28.70 2.83 4.91
C GLY A 5 30.02 2.55 5.63
N LEU A 6 30.57 3.56 6.31
CA LEU A 6 31.78 3.47 7.12
C LEU A 6 31.47 3.89 8.55
N ASP A 7 32.13 3.23 9.50
CA ASP A 7 32.16 3.63 10.91
C ASP A 7 33.10 4.86 11.06
N ASN A 8 32.52 6.05 11.18
CA ASN A 8 33.25 7.33 11.19
C ASN A 8 33.68 7.75 12.60
N ASP A 9 33.12 7.16 13.65
CA ASP A 9 33.46 7.46 15.05
C ASP A 9 34.18 6.31 15.79
N CYS A 10 34.34 5.17 15.11
CA CYS A 10 35.03 3.96 15.55
C CYS A 10 34.37 3.26 16.76
N ASP A 11 33.04 3.31 16.88
CA ASP A 11 32.30 2.66 17.96
C ASP A 11 31.96 1.17 17.69
N GLY A 12 32.17 0.71 16.46
CA GLY A 12 31.96 -0.68 16.02
C GLY A 12 30.63 -0.94 15.33
N GLU A 13 29.75 0.05 15.23
CA GLU A 13 28.55 0.04 14.40
C GLU A 13 28.79 0.86 13.11
N ILE A 14 27.90 0.74 12.13
CA ILE A 14 27.97 1.51 10.87
C ILE A 14 26.68 2.30 10.73
N ASP A 15 26.80 3.62 10.52
CA ASP A 15 25.68 4.52 10.22
C ASP A 15 24.53 4.48 11.26
N GLU A 16 24.85 4.30 12.55
CA GLU A 16 23.91 4.05 13.63
C GLU A 16 23.21 5.30 14.19
N ASP A 17 23.82 6.48 14.02
CA ASP A 17 23.26 7.79 14.41
C ASP A 17 22.04 8.22 13.57
N PHE A 18 21.72 7.51 12.48
CA PHE A 18 20.59 7.83 11.63
C PHE A 18 19.31 7.17 12.14
N PRO A 19 18.14 7.84 12.03
CA PRO A 19 16.88 7.27 12.48
C PRO A 19 16.58 5.96 11.73
N LEU A 20 16.16 4.95 12.47
CA LEU A 20 15.64 3.72 11.90
C LEU A 20 14.24 4.02 11.33
N VAL A 21 14.08 3.83 10.02
CA VAL A 21 12.82 4.00 9.31
C VAL A 21 12.32 2.64 8.86
N THR A 22 11.03 2.39 9.01
CA THR A 22 10.36 1.23 8.42
C THR A 22 9.86 1.60 7.04
N TYR A 23 10.25 0.81 6.05
CA TYR A 23 9.73 0.86 4.69
C TYR A 23 8.98 -0.44 4.37
N TYR A 24 8.19 -0.43 3.32
CA TYR A 24 7.35 -1.53 2.87
C TYR A 24 7.59 -1.72 1.37
N PHE A 25 7.68 -2.95 0.89
CA PHE A 25 7.85 -3.21 -0.54
C PHE A 25 6.63 -2.73 -1.32
N ASP A 26 6.90 -2.13 -2.48
CA ASP A 26 5.96 -1.67 -3.51
C ASP A 26 6.31 -2.47 -4.78
N VAL A 27 5.69 -3.65 -4.90
CA VAL A 27 6.09 -4.67 -5.89
C VAL A 27 5.51 -4.37 -7.27
N ASP A 28 4.34 -3.76 -7.35
CA ASP A 28 3.66 -3.42 -8.59
C ASP A 28 3.88 -1.97 -9.06
N GLY A 29 4.44 -1.11 -8.19
CA GLY A 29 4.93 0.22 -8.54
C GLY A 29 3.86 1.31 -8.51
N ASP A 30 2.82 1.17 -7.70
CA ASP A 30 1.75 2.17 -7.57
C ASP A 30 2.01 3.25 -6.50
N GLY A 31 3.07 3.07 -5.70
CA GLY A 31 3.46 3.99 -4.62
C GLY A 31 2.88 3.62 -3.25
N TYR A 32 2.20 2.49 -3.13
CA TYR A 32 1.71 1.93 -1.89
C TYR A 32 2.48 0.66 -1.52
N GLY A 33 2.58 0.44 -0.21
CA GLY A 33 3.44 -0.60 0.34
C GLY A 33 2.66 -1.69 1.04
N ASN A 34 3.13 -2.92 0.93
CA ASN A 34 2.50 -4.08 1.56
C ASN A 34 2.80 -4.18 3.06
N ILE A 35 1.75 -4.14 3.89
CA ILE A 35 1.86 -4.23 5.35
C ILE A 35 2.57 -5.51 5.86
N ASN A 36 2.52 -6.59 5.09
CA ASN A 36 3.09 -7.88 5.48
C ASN A 36 4.59 -7.99 5.15
N SER A 37 5.17 -6.98 4.49
CA SER A 37 6.56 -6.99 4.02
C SER A 37 7.37 -5.78 4.52
N PRO A 38 7.45 -5.54 5.85
CA PRO A 38 8.24 -4.43 6.40
C PRO A 38 9.75 -4.72 6.31
N ILE A 39 10.53 -3.69 5.97
CA ILE A 39 11.98 -3.68 6.05
C ILE A 39 12.43 -2.44 6.82
N GLN A 40 13.35 -2.63 7.78
CA GLN A 40 13.94 -1.53 8.50
C GLN A 40 15.27 -1.16 7.86
N ALA A 41 15.44 0.13 7.58
CA ALA A 41 16.69 0.67 7.09
C ALA A 41 16.99 1.99 7.78
N ARG A 42 18.29 2.25 7.94
CA ARG A 42 18.79 3.56 8.34
C ARG A 42 19.33 4.24 7.10
N CYS A 43 19.40 5.57 7.15
CA CYS A 43 20.13 6.39 6.21
C CYS A 43 19.56 6.44 4.77
N PHE A 44 19.39 5.29 4.11
CA PHE A 44 18.86 5.16 2.76
C PHE A 44 17.57 4.34 2.74
N GLN A 45 16.65 4.74 1.86
CA GLN A 45 15.47 3.96 1.51
C GLN A 45 15.88 2.80 0.59
N PRO A 46 15.54 1.54 0.92
CA PRO A 46 15.75 0.41 0.03
C PRO A 46 15.00 0.59 -1.31
N GLN A 47 15.54 0.03 -2.39
CA GLN A 47 14.87 0.08 -3.70
C GLN A 47 13.52 -0.64 -3.66
N ASN A 48 12.56 -0.15 -4.45
CA ASN A 48 11.19 -0.68 -4.56
C ASN A 48 10.48 -0.77 -3.20
N THR A 49 10.66 0.26 -2.38
CA THR A 49 9.94 0.39 -1.11
C THR A 49 9.33 1.76 -0.97
N VAL A 50 8.32 1.89 -0.12
CA VAL A 50 7.67 3.15 0.28
C VAL A 50 7.49 3.19 1.80
N THR A 51 7.08 4.34 2.35
CA THR A 51 6.93 4.52 3.82
C THR A 51 5.51 4.25 4.33
N ASN A 52 4.55 4.00 3.44
CA ASN A 52 3.19 3.63 3.79
C ASN A 52 3.02 2.10 3.70
N SER A 53 2.00 1.58 4.37
CA SER A 53 1.70 0.15 4.45
C SER A 53 0.24 -0.12 4.07
N LEU A 54 -0.28 0.63 3.10
CA LEU A 54 -1.71 0.73 2.86
C LEU A 54 -2.19 -0.08 1.65
N ASP A 55 -1.28 -0.78 0.99
CA ASP A 55 -1.62 -1.63 -0.15
C ASP A 55 -2.23 -2.97 0.33
N CYS A 56 -3.39 -3.30 -0.23
CA CYS A 56 -4.10 -4.54 -0.01
C CYS A 56 -3.83 -5.64 -1.07
N ASP A 57 -3.32 -5.30 -2.26
CA ASP A 57 -2.91 -6.23 -3.32
C ASP A 57 -1.65 -5.77 -4.08
N ASP A 58 -0.49 -6.05 -3.47
CA ASP A 58 0.90 -5.79 -3.94
C ASP A 58 1.31 -6.57 -5.21
N GLN A 59 0.35 -7.02 -6.01
CA GLN A 59 0.57 -7.58 -7.34
C GLN A 59 -0.26 -6.86 -8.41
N ASN A 60 -1.04 -5.85 -8.03
CA ASN A 60 -1.98 -5.17 -8.89
C ASN A 60 -2.00 -3.66 -8.62
N ALA A 61 -1.20 -2.92 -9.40
CA ALA A 61 -1.08 -1.45 -9.33
C ALA A 61 -2.38 -0.65 -9.59
N ALA A 62 -3.52 -1.33 -9.82
CA ALA A 62 -4.83 -0.72 -9.90
C ALA A 62 -5.65 -0.88 -8.60
N VAL A 63 -5.10 -1.53 -7.58
CA VAL A 63 -5.74 -1.81 -6.29
C VAL A 63 -4.92 -1.15 -5.19
N HIS A 64 -5.35 0.02 -4.74
CA HIS A 64 -4.66 0.81 -3.72
C HIS A 64 -5.54 1.93 -3.16
N PRO A 65 -5.23 2.56 -2.01
CA PRO A 65 -6.00 3.63 -1.32
C PRO A 65 -6.42 4.87 -2.10
N SER A 66 -6.07 4.98 -3.37
CA SER A 66 -6.44 6.10 -4.23
C SER A 66 -6.91 5.64 -5.60
N ALA A 67 -7.07 4.33 -5.79
CA ALA A 67 -7.68 3.79 -6.97
C ALA A 67 -9.19 4.11 -6.94
N PRO A 68 -9.83 4.28 -8.10
CA PRO A 68 -11.27 4.35 -8.16
C PRO A 68 -11.87 2.95 -7.99
N GLU A 69 -12.97 2.88 -7.26
CA GLU A 69 -13.82 1.69 -7.24
C GLU A 69 -14.35 1.34 -8.64
N LEU A 70 -14.37 0.05 -8.93
CA LEU A 70 -14.93 -0.54 -10.15
C LEU A 70 -15.93 -1.62 -9.76
N CYS A 71 -17.03 -1.75 -10.50
CA CYS A 71 -18.00 -2.85 -10.31
C CYS A 71 -17.44 -4.16 -10.90
N ASP A 72 -16.34 -4.67 -10.35
CA ASP A 72 -15.64 -5.87 -10.79
C ASP A 72 -15.54 -6.96 -9.70
N GLY A 73 -16.08 -6.69 -8.51
CA GLY A 73 -16.12 -7.61 -7.38
C GLY A 73 -14.81 -7.65 -6.58
N LEU A 74 -13.95 -6.65 -6.75
CA LEU A 74 -12.77 -6.42 -5.94
C LEU A 74 -12.98 -5.18 -5.05
N ASP A 75 -12.14 -5.07 -4.02
CA ASP A 75 -11.94 -3.86 -3.21
C ASP A 75 -10.77 -3.13 -3.88
N ASN A 76 -11.06 -2.15 -4.72
CA ASN A 76 -10.03 -1.51 -5.55
C ASN A 76 -9.33 -0.40 -4.76
N ASP A 77 -10.04 0.28 -3.87
CA ASP A 77 -9.51 1.38 -3.09
C ASP A 77 -9.01 0.97 -1.68
N CYS A 78 -8.98 -0.32 -1.38
CA CYS A 78 -8.46 -0.89 -0.13
C CYS A 78 -9.13 -0.32 1.13
N ASP A 79 -10.41 0.09 1.07
CA ASP A 79 -11.16 0.59 2.22
C ASP A 79 -11.82 -0.52 3.05
N GLY A 80 -11.86 -1.75 2.52
CA GLY A 80 -12.40 -2.94 3.14
C GLY A 80 -13.82 -3.30 2.72
N GLU A 81 -14.46 -2.51 1.87
CA GLU A 81 -15.73 -2.82 1.21
C GLU A 81 -15.49 -3.22 -0.25
N ILE A 82 -16.52 -3.78 -0.91
CA ILE A 82 -16.43 -4.25 -2.31
C ILE A 82 -17.55 -3.59 -3.10
N ASP A 83 -17.20 -2.95 -4.22
CA ASP A 83 -18.12 -2.29 -5.15
C ASP A 83 -19.08 -1.28 -4.45
N GLU A 84 -18.67 -0.62 -3.36
CA GLU A 84 -19.55 0.17 -2.49
C GLU A 84 -20.04 1.47 -3.13
N ASP A 85 -19.32 1.96 -4.13
CA ASP A 85 -19.74 3.06 -5.00
C ASP A 85 -20.82 2.65 -6.03
N PHE A 86 -21.15 1.35 -6.13
CA PHE A 86 -22.12 0.79 -7.08
C PHE A 86 -23.33 0.16 -6.36
N PRO A 87 -24.32 0.95 -5.92
CA PRO A 87 -25.46 0.44 -5.18
C PRO A 87 -26.25 -0.59 -5.99
N LEU A 88 -26.51 -1.74 -5.36
CA LEU A 88 -27.38 -2.77 -5.91
C LEU A 88 -28.77 -2.19 -6.20
N ILE A 89 -29.09 -2.02 -7.49
CA ILE A 89 -30.46 -1.66 -7.88
C ILE A 89 -31.35 -2.86 -7.61
N THR A 90 -32.18 -2.73 -6.58
CA THR A 90 -33.23 -3.71 -6.29
C THR A 90 -34.38 -3.47 -7.26
N TYR A 91 -34.52 -4.35 -8.24
CA TYR A 91 -35.67 -4.36 -9.13
C TYR A 91 -36.83 -5.11 -8.46
N TYR A 92 -37.98 -4.47 -8.35
CA TYR A 92 -39.22 -5.12 -7.93
C TYR A 92 -39.89 -5.76 -9.14
N PHE A 93 -40.29 -7.02 -9.04
CA PHE A 93 -41.05 -7.68 -10.08
C PHE A 93 -42.48 -7.14 -10.05
N ASP A 94 -42.82 -6.35 -11.05
CA ASP A 94 -44.15 -5.81 -11.25
C ASP A 94 -45.10 -6.92 -11.75
N VAL A 95 -45.92 -7.42 -10.84
CA VAL A 95 -46.81 -8.57 -11.10
C VAL A 95 -48.05 -8.14 -11.88
N ASP A 96 -48.47 -6.88 -11.73
CA ASP A 96 -49.70 -6.32 -12.29
C ASP A 96 -49.49 -5.26 -13.38
N GLY A 97 -48.24 -4.86 -13.63
CA GLY A 97 -47.86 -4.04 -14.78
C GLY A 97 -48.19 -2.55 -14.62
N ASP A 98 -48.37 -2.04 -13.40
CA ASP A 98 -48.93 -0.71 -13.17
C ASP A 98 -47.92 0.42 -12.92
N GLY A 99 -46.66 0.09 -12.62
CA GLY A 99 -45.53 1.04 -12.57
C GLY A 99 -45.50 1.98 -11.35
#